data_AF-A0A1G1KPX1-F1
#
_entry.id   AF-A0A1G1KPX1-F1
#
_cell.length_a   1.000
_cell.length_b   1.000
_cell.length_c   1.000
_cell.angle_alpha   90.00
_cell.angle_beta   90.00
_cell.angle_gamma   90.00
#
_symmetry.space_group_name_H-M   'P 1'
#
loop_
_entity.id
_entity.type
_entity.pdbx_description
1 polymer ?
#
loop_
_entity_poly.entity_id
_entity_poly.type
_entity_poly.pdbx_seq_one_letter_code
_entity_poly.pdbx_strand_id
1 'polypeptide(L)'
;MPLNPISLLFRRKKIFANKRVQLKYLTLLIVSMVIPLLFSIGCIYYLIFTIMAEQLGIPESIAYNLFPVVKKVNTVLAIGLPPLFLLLIWWGTILSHRFAGPLQRLEKELHKITHSGDYSHRIHLRKSDDIRPLADSINKLLYSLHKKVK
;
A
#
# COMPACT_ATOMS: atom_id res chain seq x y z
N MET A 1 13.92 39.90 -20.63
CA MET A 1 13.82 39.86 -19.15
C MET A 1 14.39 38.53 -18.67
N PRO A 2 15.52 38.48 -17.97
CA PRO A 2 16.14 37.21 -17.58
C PRO A 2 15.32 36.55 -16.46
N LEU A 3 15.01 35.26 -16.64
CA LEU A 3 14.24 34.46 -15.69
C LEU A 3 15.06 34.20 -14.42
N ASN A 4 14.48 34.53 -13.27
CA ASN A 4 15.09 34.35 -11.94
C ASN A 4 15.31 32.84 -11.65
N PRO A 5 16.55 32.40 -11.33
CA PRO A 5 16.90 30.99 -11.14
C PRO A 5 16.17 30.31 -9.97
N ILE A 6 15.60 31.08 -9.04
CA ILE A 6 14.90 30.55 -7.86
C ILE A 6 13.53 29.92 -8.23
N SER A 7 12.91 30.35 -9.33
CA SER A 7 11.59 29.86 -9.76
C SER A 7 11.57 28.40 -10.23
N LEU A 8 12.75 27.81 -10.52
CA LEU A 8 12.87 26.40 -10.91
C LEU A 8 12.91 25.42 -9.72
N LEU A 9 13.22 25.89 -8.50
CA LEU A 9 13.30 25.02 -7.31
C LEU A 9 11.92 24.70 -6.71
N PHE A 10 10.88 25.46 -7.06
CA PHE A 10 9.51 25.25 -6.58
C PHE A 10 8.57 24.77 -7.68
N ARG A 11 9.01 23.85 -8.53
CA ARG A 11 8.08 23.10 -9.38
C ARG A 11 7.23 22.20 -8.48
N ARG A 12 6.10 22.72 -8.00
CA ARG A 12 5.11 22.03 -7.16
C ARG A 12 4.82 20.65 -7.74
N LYS A 13 5.42 19.59 -7.18
CA LYS A 13 4.90 18.24 -7.34
C LYS A 13 3.52 18.24 -6.69
N LYS A 14 2.45 18.19 -7.49
CA LYS A 14 1.15 17.76 -6.99
C LYS A 14 1.29 16.29 -6.60
N ILE A 15 1.70 16.05 -5.34
CA ILE A 15 1.93 14.72 -4.76
C ILE A 15 0.60 13.96 -4.56
N PHE A 16 -0.53 14.67 -4.57
CA PHE A 16 -1.86 14.10 -4.36
C PHE A 16 -2.60 13.86 -5.68
N ALA A 17 -2.27 12.72 -6.29
CA ALA A 17 -3.05 12.11 -7.36
C ALA A 17 -4.19 11.26 -6.76
N ASN A 18 -5.42 11.77 -6.76
CA ASN A 18 -6.66 11.11 -6.32
C ASN A 18 -6.60 10.39 -4.95
N LYS A 19 -6.74 11.17 -3.86
CA LYS A 19 -6.80 10.67 -2.47
C LYS A 19 -7.74 9.48 -2.25
N ARG A 20 -8.86 9.38 -2.99
CA ARG A 20 -9.85 8.29 -2.82
C ARG A 20 -9.31 6.92 -3.25
N VAL A 21 -8.63 6.83 -4.38
CA VAL A 21 -8.09 5.56 -4.89
C VAL A 21 -6.87 5.16 -4.05
N GLN A 22 -6.01 6.12 -3.75
CA GLN A 22 -4.86 5.94 -2.88
C GLN A 22 -5.25 5.41 -1.49
N LEU A 23 -6.29 5.99 -0.88
CA LEU A 23 -6.82 5.57 0.42
C LEU A 23 -7.43 4.17 0.35
N LYS A 24 -8.22 3.83 -0.68
CA LYS A 24 -8.79 2.48 -0.84
C LYS A 24 -7.71 1.39 -0.84
N TYR A 25 -6.64 1.57 -1.63
CA TYR A 25 -5.57 0.57 -1.70
C TYR A 25 -4.68 0.57 -0.45
N LEU A 26 -4.41 1.73 0.14
CA LEU A 26 -3.69 1.81 1.42
C LEU A 26 -4.48 1.11 2.54
N THR A 27 -5.79 1.36 2.63
CA THR A 27 -6.68 0.68 3.59
C THR A 27 -6.72 -0.82 3.32
N LEU A 28 -6.84 -1.26 2.06
CA LEU A 28 -6.82 -2.69 1.71
C LEU A 28 -5.52 -3.37 2.17
N LEU A 29 -4.37 -2.72 1.97
CA LEU A 29 -3.06 -3.22 2.36
C LEU A 29 -2.89 -3.26 3.88
N ILE A 30 -3.31 -2.21 4.58
CA ILE A 30 -3.28 -2.18 6.06
C ILE A 30 -4.18 -3.27 6.62
N VAL A 31 -5.40 -3.42 6.10
CA VAL A 31 -6.36 -4.43 6.55
C VAL A 31 -5.83 -5.84 6.31
N SER A 32 -5.22 -6.12 5.15
CA SER A 32 -4.65 -7.44 4.86
C SER A 32 -3.47 -7.82 5.75
N MET A 33 -2.78 -6.84 6.34
CA MET A 33 -1.68 -7.05 7.28
C MET A 33 -2.14 -7.10 8.74
N VAL A 34 -3.11 -6.27 9.10
CA VAL A 34 -3.62 -6.17 10.49
C VAL A 34 -4.51 -7.37 10.84
N ILE A 35 -5.32 -7.88 9.91
CA ILE A 35 -6.21 -9.03 10.20
C ILE A 35 -5.40 -10.28 10.62
N PRO A 36 -4.39 -10.73 9.85
CA PRO A 36 -3.58 -11.88 10.27
C PRO A 36 -2.83 -11.63 11.58
N LEU A 37 -2.33 -10.41 11.80
CA LEU A 37 -1.66 -10.05 13.05
C LEU A 37 -2.59 -10.19 14.26
N LEU A 38 -3.79 -9.63 14.19
CA LEU A 38 -4.79 -9.74 15.26
C LEU A 38 -5.23 -11.19 15.46
N PHE A 39 -5.40 -11.95 14.38
CA PHE A 39 -5.70 -13.37 14.44
C PHE A 39 -4.59 -14.15 15.16
N SER A 40 -3.32 -13.95 14.80
CA SER A 40 -2.17 -14.59 15.45
C SER A 40 -2.07 -14.24 16.93
N ILE A 41 -2.28 -12.96 17.29
CA ILE A 41 -2.33 -12.52 18.69
C ILE A 41 -3.45 -13.25 19.43
N GLY A 42 -4.65 -13.34 18.83
CA GLY A 42 -5.79 -14.08 19.36
C GLY A 42 -5.47 -15.56 19.60
N CYS A 43 -4.84 -16.25 18.64
CA CYS A 43 -4.42 -17.63 18.79
C CYS A 43 -3.42 -17.82 19.95
N ILE A 44 -2.46 -16.91 20.10
CA ILE A 44 -1.48 -16.97 21.19
C ILE A 44 -2.17 -16.81 22.56
N TYR A 45 -3.06 -15.82 22.71
CA TYR A 45 -3.78 -15.64 23.98
C TYR A 45 -4.77 -16.76 24.27
N TYR A 46 -5.42 -17.31 23.24
CA TYR A 46 -6.27 -18.49 23.39
C TYR A 46 -5.45 -19.69 23.89
N LEU A 47 -4.28 -19.95 23.31
CA LEU A 47 -3.37 -21.01 23.77
C LEU A 47 -2.96 -20.81 25.24
N ILE A 48 -2.56 -19.58 25.60
CA ILE A 48 -2.20 -19.23 26.98
C ILE A 48 -3.38 -19.53 27.91
N PHE A 49 -4.59 -19.11 27.54
CA PHE A 49 -5.80 -19.34 28.33
C PHE A 49 -6.12 -20.83 28.51
N THR A 50 -6.02 -21.64 27.45
CA THR A 50 -6.22 -23.09 27.53
C THR A 50 -5.22 -23.75 28.48
N ILE A 51 -3.95 -23.37 28.41
CA ILE A 51 -2.91 -23.87 29.33
C ILE A 51 -3.19 -23.43 30.77
N MET A 52 -3.68 -22.19 30.99
CA MET A 52 -4.09 -21.74 32.33
C MET A 52 -5.26 -22.60 32.87
N ALA A 53 -6.25 -22.87 32.02
CA ALA A 53 -7.45 -23.60 32.37
C ALA A 53 -7.15 -25.07 32.75
N GLU A 54 -6.20 -25.70 32.09
CA GLU A 54 -5.75 -27.07 32.43
C GLU A 54 -4.97 -27.12 33.77
N GLN A 55 -4.26 -26.05 34.14
CA GLN A 55 -3.46 -26.00 35.36
C GLN A 55 -4.18 -25.42 36.58
N LEU A 56 -5.47 -25.11 36.47
CA LEU A 56 -6.26 -24.40 37.49
C LEU A 56 -6.37 -25.11 38.86
N GLY A 57 -5.98 -26.39 38.94
CA GLY A 57 -5.90 -27.17 40.19
C GLY A 57 -4.60 -27.01 40.99
N ILE A 58 -3.57 -26.34 40.46
CA ILE A 58 -2.25 -26.17 41.09
C ILE A 58 -1.83 -24.69 41.01
N PRO A 59 -2.14 -23.87 42.03
CA PRO A 59 -1.85 -22.42 42.01
C PRO A 59 -0.36 -22.10 41.82
N GLU A 60 0.53 -22.96 42.32
CA GLU A 60 1.97 -22.76 42.30
C GLU A 60 2.59 -22.88 40.89
N SER A 61 2.06 -23.76 40.03
CA SER A 61 2.60 -23.97 38.69
C SER A 61 2.27 -22.80 37.74
N ILE A 62 1.09 -22.18 37.92
CA ILE A 62 0.64 -21.02 37.17
C ILE A 62 1.51 -19.80 37.50
N ALA A 63 1.76 -19.56 38.78
CA ALA A 63 2.57 -18.45 39.28
C ALA A 63 4.03 -18.53 38.79
N TYR A 64 4.64 -19.72 38.89
CA TYR A 64 6.05 -19.90 38.56
C TYR A 64 6.34 -20.02 37.07
N ASN A 65 5.48 -20.68 36.28
CA ASN A 65 5.79 -20.99 34.89
C ASN A 65 5.06 -20.08 33.90
N LEU A 66 3.85 -19.63 34.21
CA LEU A 66 2.97 -19.02 33.21
C LEU A 66 3.03 -17.49 33.22
N PHE A 67 3.03 -16.86 34.39
CA PHE A 67 3.22 -15.41 34.53
C PHE A 67 4.50 -14.86 33.86
N PRO A 68 5.68 -15.46 34.05
CA PRO A 68 6.89 -14.97 33.37
C PRO A 68 6.81 -15.16 31.85
N VAL A 69 6.16 -16.22 31.37
CA VAL A 69 5.94 -16.45 29.93
C VAL A 69 5.00 -15.39 29.36
N VAL A 70 3.86 -15.11 30.01
CA VAL A 70 2.93 -14.06 29.58
C VAL A 70 3.59 -12.69 29.59
N LYS A 71 4.34 -12.35 30.65
CA LYS A 71 5.09 -11.09 30.69
C LYS A 71 6.10 -11.00 29.55
N LYS A 72 6.87 -12.06 29.29
CA LYS A 72 7.87 -12.08 28.22
C LYS A 72 7.23 -11.93 26.84
N VAL A 73 6.13 -12.63 26.59
CA VAL A 73 5.34 -12.49 25.34
C VAL A 73 4.84 -11.05 25.20
N ASN A 74 4.24 -10.47 26.24
CA ASN A 74 3.76 -9.09 26.21
C ASN A 74 4.90 -8.08 25.97
N THR A 75 6.06 -8.25 26.62
CA THR A 75 7.22 -7.38 26.43
C THR A 75 7.77 -7.49 25.01
N VAL A 76 7.88 -8.71 24.46
CA VAL A 76 8.31 -8.92 23.07
C VAL A 76 7.33 -8.28 22.08
N LEU A 77 6.02 -8.45 22.29
CA LEU A 77 5.01 -7.80 21.45
C LEU A 77 5.07 -6.28 21.57
N ALA A 78 5.17 -5.74 22.79
CA ALA A 78 5.21 -4.30 23.03
C ALA A 78 6.43 -3.62 22.38
N ILE A 79 7.58 -4.29 22.34
CA ILE A 79 8.80 -3.76 21.72
C ILE A 79 8.85 -4.06 20.22
N GLY A 80 8.36 -5.22 19.79
CA GLY A 80 8.46 -5.71 18.41
C GLY A 80 7.37 -5.20 17.46
N LEU A 81 6.14 -4.96 17.94
CA LEU A 81 5.05 -4.45 17.10
C LEU A 81 5.30 -3.04 16.58
N PRO A 82 5.72 -2.05 17.39
CA PRO A 82 5.89 -0.68 16.92
C PRO A 82 6.82 -0.53 15.70
N PRO A 83 8.05 -1.09 15.67
CA PRO A 83 8.91 -0.99 14.49
C PRO A 83 8.33 -1.74 13.28
N LEU A 84 7.63 -2.86 13.50
CA LEU A 84 6.93 -3.56 12.43
C LEU A 84 5.84 -2.66 11.83
N PHE A 85 4.98 -2.05 12.64
CA PHE A 85 3.94 -1.13 12.17
C PHE A 85 4.51 0.04 11.38
N LEU A 86 5.60 0.65 11.86
CA LEU A 86 6.28 1.73 11.15
C LEU A 86 6.80 1.28 9.78
N LEU A 87 7.41 0.09 9.71
CA LEU A 87 7.89 -0.50 8.46
C LEU A 87 6.73 -0.78 7.49
N LEU A 88 5.61 -1.28 8.00
CA LEU A 88 4.42 -1.55 7.18
C LEU A 88 3.80 -0.27 6.61
N ILE A 89 3.67 0.79 7.43
CA ILE A 89 3.19 2.10 6.96
C ILE A 89 4.13 2.65 5.90
N TRP A 90 5.45 2.59 6.14
CA TRP A 90 6.46 3.03 5.19
C TRP A 90 6.33 2.29 3.85
N TRP A 91 6.28 0.96 3.89
CA TRP A 91 6.14 0.14 2.69
C TRP A 91 4.81 0.38 1.96
N GLY A 92 3.71 0.48 2.71
CA GLY A 92 2.38 0.75 2.18
C GLY A 92 2.31 2.09 1.45
N THR A 93 2.96 3.13 1.98
CA THR A 93 3.02 4.44 1.30
C THR A 93 3.79 4.35 -0.01
N ILE A 94 4.94 3.68 -0.04
CA ILE A 94 5.74 3.50 -1.27
C ILE A 94 4.94 2.76 -2.33
N LEU A 95 4.33 1.63 -1.96
CA LEU A 95 3.55 0.82 -2.90
C LEU A 95 2.33 1.60 -3.44
N SER A 96 1.64 2.31 -2.55
CA SER A 96 0.51 3.17 -2.91
C SER A 96 0.92 4.25 -3.92
N HIS A 97 2.09 4.88 -3.74
CA HIS A 97 2.63 5.86 -4.69
C HIS A 97 3.00 5.26 -6.05
N ARG A 98 3.54 4.03 -6.08
CA ARG A 98 3.90 3.34 -7.32
C ARG A 98 2.68 2.91 -8.13
N PHE A 99 1.54 2.64 -7.50
CA PHE A 99 0.31 2.24 -8.21
C PHE A 99 -0.62 3.43 -8.53
N ALA A 100 -0.99 4.24 -7.55
CA ALA A 100 -2.02 5.27 -7.71
C ALA A 100 -1.59 6.40 -8.67
N GLY A 101 -0.32 6.78 -8.64
CA GLY A 101 0.25 7.83 -9.47
C GLY A 101 0.13 7.56 -10.98
N PRO A 102 0.72 6.47 -11.49
CA PRO A 102 0.65 6.17 -12.92
C PRO A 102 -0.78 5.81 -13.36
N LEU A 103 -1.60 5.20 -12.50
CA LEU A 103 -2.99 4.88 -12.84
C LEU A 103 -3.83 6.14 -13.07
N GLN A 104 -3.71 7.14 -12.20
CA GLN A 104 -4.41 8.41 -12.40
C GLN A 104 -3.91 9.15 -13.64
N ARG A 105 -2.61 9.02 -13.97
CA ARG A 105 -2.07 9.58 -15.20
C ARG A 105 -2.68 8.90 -16.42
N LEU A 106 -2.74 7.56 -16.42
CA LEU A 106 -3.34 6.77 -17.49
C LEU A 106 -4.80 7.18 -17.74
N GLU A 107 -5.61 7.29 -16.68
CA GLU A 107 -7.01 7.74 -16.75
C GLU A 107 -7.15 9.11 -17.42
N LYS A 108 -6.32 10.09 -17.03
CA LYS A 108 -6.34 11.44 -17.60
C LYS A 108 -5.93 11.48 -19.06
N GLU A 109 -4.89 10.72 -19.43
CA GLU A 109 -4.45 10.64 -20.83
C GLU A 109 -5.54 10.01 -21.70
N LEU A 110 -6.19 8.94 -21.21
CA LEU A 110 -7.27 8.29 -21.93
C LEU A 110 -8.49 9.21 -22.10
N HIS A 111 -8.88 9.94 -21.05
CA HIS A 111 -9.99 10.89 -21.12
C HIS A 111 -9.73 12.02 -22.13
N LYS A 112 -8.48 12.52 -22.20
CA LYS A 112 -8.08 13.50 -23.21
C LYS A 112 -8.19 12.95 -24.63
N ILE A 113 -7.74 11.71 -24.86
CA ILE A 113 -7.82 11.06 -26.17
C ILE A 113 -9.29 10.93 -26.59
N THR A 114 -10.15 10.41 -25.71
CA THR A 114 -11.57 10.22 -26.01
C THR A 114 -12.28 11.55 -26.28
N HIS A 115 -11.95 12.61 -25.52
CA HIS A 115 -12.58 13.93 -25.70
C HIS A 115 -12.06 14.70 -26.92
N SER A 116 -10.77 14.59 -27.24
CA SER A 116 -10.18 15.27 -28.41
C SER A 116 -10.44 14.52 -29.73
N GLY A 117 -10.67 13.21 -29.67
CA GLY A 117 -10.71 12.33 -30.85
C GLY A 117 -9.32 12.10 -31.48
N ASP A 118 -8.24 12.60 -30.86
CA ASP A 118 -6.89 12.44 -31.37
C ASP A 118 -6.29 11.08 -30.97
N TYR A 119 -6.54 10.08 -31.82
CA TYR A 119 -5.97 8.72 -31.67
C TYR A 119 -4.48 8.63 -32.05
N SER A 120 -3.87 9.72 -32.54
CA SER A 120 -2.41 9.74 -32.81
C SER A 120 -1.61 9.85 -31.51
N HIS A 121 -2.22 10.40 -30.46
CA HIS A 121 -1.59 10.56 -29.14
C HIS A 121 -1.16 9.21 -28.56
N ARG A 122 -0.02 9.23 -27.84
CA ARG A 122 0.59 8.04 -27.23
C ARG A 122 0.81 8.24 -25.74
N ILE A 123 0.36 7.26 -24.97
CA ILE A 123 0.44 7.26 -23.51
C ILE A 123 1.83 6.79 -23.09
N HIS A 124 2.58 7.63 -22.38
CA HIS A 124 3.91 7.30 -21.88
C HIS A 124 3.97 7.28 -20.35
N LEU A 125 4.20 6.08 -19.79
CA LEU A 125 4.47 5.84 -18.38
C LEU A 125 5.96 5.59 -18.12
N ARG A 126 6.41 5.77 -16.87
CA ARG A 126 7.82 5.58 -16.50
C ARG A 126 8.17 4.08 -16.51
N LYS A 127 9.45 3.77 -16.72
CA LYS A 127 9.94 2.37 -16.73
C LYS A 127 9.66 1.62 -15.42
N SER A 128 9.62 2.33 -14.30
CA SER A 128 9.37 1.79 -12.95
C SER A 128 7.89 1.62 -12.60
N ASP A 129 6.98 2.06 -13.48
CA ASP A 129 5.54 2.02 -13.22
C ASP A 129 5.01 0.63 -13.57
N ASP A 130 4.41 -0.06 -12.61
CA ASP A 130 4.00 -1.47 -12.75
C ASP A 130 2.89 -1.66 -13.80
N ILE A 131 2.12 -0.60 -14.09
CA ILE A 131 1.04 -0.62 -15.08
C ILE A 131 1.49 -0.29 -16.52
N ARG A 132 2.81 -0.15 -16.76
CA ARG A 132 3.35 0.15 -18.09
C ARG A 132 2.90 -0.84 -19.19
N PRO A 133 2.83 -2.16 -18.96
CA PRO A 133 2.34 -3.11 -19.99
C PRO A 133 0.89 -2.83 -20.43
N LEU A 134 0.05 -2.29 -19.54
CA LEU A 134 -1.30 -1.89 -19.86
C LEU A 134 -1.32 -0.65 -20.77
N ALA A 135 -0.49 0.35 -20.46
CA ALA A 135 -0.34 1.53 -21.32
C ALA A 135 0.18 1.16 -22.71
N ASP A 136 1.14 0.23 -22.79
CA ASP A 136 1.67 -0.28 -24.07
C ASP A 136 0.58 -0.99 -24.89
N SER A 137 -0.29 -1.77 -24.24
CA SER A 137 -1.44 -2.43 -24.89
C SER A 137 -2.46 -1.42 -25.40
N ILE A 138 -2.75 -0.38 -24.62
CA ILE A 138 -3.64 0.72 -25.04
C ILE A 138 -3.05 1.47 -26.24
N ASN A 139 -1.74 1.75 -26.24
CA ASN A 139 -1.09 2.39 -27.39
C ASN A 139 -1.22 1.57 -28.68
N LYS A 140 -1.11 0.23 -28.61
CA LYS A 140 -1.35 -0.65 -29.77
C LYS A 140 -2.80 -0.57 -30.28
N LEU A 141 -3.76 -0.46 -29.36
CA LEU A 141 -5.17 -0.28 -29.70
C LEU A 141 -5.40 1.08 -30.39
N LEU A 142 -4.86 2.16 -29.83
CA LEU A 142 -4.94 3.51 -30.41
C LEU A 142 -4.29 3.57 -31.80
N TYR A 143 -3.17 2.87 -32.00
CA TYR A 143 -2.55 2.74 -33.33
C TYR A 143 -3.49 2.08 -34.34
N SER A 144 -4.15 0.98 -33.95
CA SER A 144 -5.10 0.28 -34.79
C SER A 144 -6.33 1.14 -35.13
N LEU A 145 -6.83 1.92 -34.16
CA LEU A 145 -7.94 2.86 -34.36
C LEU A 145 -7.55 4.00 -35.30
N HIS A 146 -6.40 4.62 -35.08
CA HIS A 146 -5.89 5.70 -35.94
C HIS A 146 -5.76 5.24 -37.40
N LYS A 147 -5.33 4.00 -37.64
CA LYS A 147 -5.25 3.42 -38.99
C LYS A 147 -6.62 3.21 -39.64
N LYS A 148 -7.68 2.95 -38.86
CA LYS A 148 -9.04 2.70 -39.38
C LYS A 148 -9.86 3.97 -39.62
N VAL A 149 -9.58 5.04 -38.86
CA VAL A 149 -10.28 6.33 -38.96
C VAL A 149 -9.70 7.19 -40.09
N LYS A 150 -8.50 6.85 -40.57
CA LYS A 150 -7.82 7.48 -41.71
C LYS A 150 -8.15 6.73 -43.01
#